data_AF-A0A1T5B8H9-F1
#
_entry.id   AF-A0A1T5B8H9-F1
#
_cell.length_a   1.000
_cell.length_b   1.000
_cell.length_c   1.000
_cell.angle_alpha   90.00
_cell.angle_beta   90.00
_cell.angle_gamma   90.00
#
_symmetry.space_group_name_H-M   'P 1'
#
loop_
_entity.id
_entity.type
_entity.pdbx_description
1 polymer ?
#
loop_
_entity_poly.entity_id
_entity_poly.type
_entity_poly.pdbx_seq_one_letter_code
_entity_poly.pdbx_strand_id
1 'polypeptide(L)' 'MFFYAKNEGVLHMNPQVIEYYESLLKFEIMEKQYSSTSQTLGELVDEYVGQDAVHKNDILTAYKNVMKELMG' A
#
# COMPACT_ATOMS: atom_id res chain seq x y z
N MET A 1 -2.37 -0.63 -24.00
CA MET A 1 -3.59 -1.48 -23.99
C MET A 1 -3.44 -2.44 -22.84
N PHE A 2 -4.16 -2.21 -21.73
CA PHE A 2 -4.09 -3.08 -20.55
C PHE A 2 -5.27 -4.05 -20.59
N PHE A 3 -4.97 -5.35 -20.62
CA PHE A 3 -5.96 -6.42 -20.66
C PHE A 3 -6.42 -6.72 -19.23
N TYR A 4 -7.69 -6.49 -18.92
CA TYR A 4 -8.31 -7.05 -17.71
C TYR A 4 -8.87 -8.43 -18.07
N ALA A 5 -8.15 -9.49 -17.69
CA ALA A 5 -8.69 -10.84 -17.71
C ALA A 5 -9.72 -10.96 -16.57
N LYS A 6 -10.98 -11.20 -16.95
CA LYS A 6 -12.08 -11.46 -16.03
C LYS A 6 -11.87 -12.84 -15.40
N ASN A 7 -11.31 -12.89 -14.18
CA ASN A 7 -11.22 -14.11 -13.39
C ASN A 7 -12.19 -14.04 -12.22
N GLU A 8 -13.09 -15.01 -12.18
CA GLU A 8 -14.09 -15.19 -11.14
C GLU A 8 -13.43 -15.63 -9.83
N GLY A 9 -13.72 -14.93 -8.73
CA GLY A 9 -13.58 -15.48 -7.36
C GLY A 9 -12.21 -15.45 -6.69
N VAL A 10 -11.15 -14.93 -7.32
CA VAL A 10 -9.86 -14.68 -6.67
C VAL A 10 -9.60 -13.18 -6.72
N LEU A 11 -9.51 -12.54 -5.54
CA LEU A 11 -9.01 -11.16 -5.42
C LEU A 11 -7.57 -11.15 -5.92
N HIS A 12 -7.40 -10.98 -7.23
CA HIS A 12 -6.11 -10.97 -7.89
C HIS A 12 -5.36 -9.72 -7.43
N MET A 13 -4.44 -9.95 -6.49
CA MET A 13 -3.44 -8.95 -6.15
C MET A 13 -2.77 -8.47 -7.44
N ASN A 14 -2.75 -7.15 -7.64
CA ASN A 14 -2.16 -6.55 -8.81
C ASN A 14 -0.76 -6.04 -8.46
N PRO A 15 0.32 -6.64 -9.00
CA PRO A 15 1.68 -6.24 -8.69
C PRO A 15 1.95 -4.75 -8.93
N GLN A 16 1.35 -4.16 -9.97
CA GLN A 16 1.53 -2.74 -10.28
C GLN A 16 0.89 -1.84 -9.23
N VAL A 17 -0.26 -2.27 -8.68
CA VAL A 17 -0.95 -1.56 -7.61
C VAL A 17 -0.18 -1.70 -6.29
N ILE A 18 0.38 -2.88 -6.03
CA ILE A 18 1.26 -3.11 -4.88
C ILE A 18 2.49 -2.18 -4.95
N GLU A 19 3.22 -2.18 -6.06
CA GLU A 19 4.40 -1.31 -6.26
C GLU A 19 4.05 0.18 -6.10
N TYR A 20 2.87 0.59 -6.57
CA TYR A 20 2.36 1.94 -6.39
C TYR A 20 2.19 2.29 -4.90
N TYR A 21 1.48 1.46 -4.12
CA TYR A 21 1.28 1.72 -2.70
C TYR A 21 2.57 1.58 -1.89
N GLU A 22 3.50 0.71 -2.28
CA GLU A 22 4.84 0.64 -1.67
C GLU A 22 5.59 1.96 -1.83
N SER A 23 5.55 2.54 -3.04
CA SER A 23 6.19 3.81 -3.34
C SER A 23 5.57 4.95 -2.54
N LEU A 24 4.24 4.99 -2.44
CA LEU A 24 3.52 5.97 -1.61
C LEU A 24 3.92 5.86 -0.13
N LEU A 25 3.89 4.65 0.43
CA LEU A 25 4.24 4.42 1.83
C LEU A 25 5.69 4.81 2.11
N LYS A 26 6.63 4.51 1.21
CA LYS A 26 8.04 4.92 1.35
C LYS A 26 8.19 6.44 1.30
N PHE A 27 7.45 7.11 0.42
CA PHE A 27 7.44 8.57 0.34
C PHE A 27 6.93 9.19 1.64
N GLU A 28 5.81 8.70 2.17
CA GLU A 28 5.24 9.12 3.45
C GLU A 28 6.21 8.91 4.62
N ILE A 29 6.93 7.79 4.66
CA ILE A 29 7.97 7.54 5.67
C ILE A 29 9.06 8.60 5.59
N MET A 30 9.53 8.91 4.39
CA MET A 30 10.54 9.95 4.18
C MET A 30 10.02 11.31 4.63
N GLU A 31 8.80 11.71 4.22
CA GLU A 31 8.21 12.99 4.62
C GLU A 31 7.98 13.08 6.14
N LYS A 32 7.60 11.98 6.79
CA LYS A 32 7.43 11.91 8.25
C LYS A 32 8.74 11.96 9.03
N GLN A 33 9.87 11.60 8.44
CA GLN A 33 11.17 11.84 9.07
C GLN A 33 11.51 13.35 9.14
N TYR A 34 10.92 14.15 8.24
CA TYR A 34 11.14 15.60 8.18
C TYR A 34 9.99 16.44 8.75
N SER A 35 8.82 15.85 8.98
CA SER A 35 7.64 16.51 9.56
C SER A 35 7.36 16.02 10.99
N SER A 36 6.83 16.91 11.84
CA SER A 36 6.42 16.59 13.22
C SER A 36 5.06 15.86 13.31
N THR A 37 4.66 15.19 12.23
CA THR A 37 3.33 14.59 12.09
C THR A 37 3.23 13.31 12.94
N SER A 38 2.25 13.23 13.85
CA SER A 38 2.15 12.10 14.80
C SER A 38 1.47 10.84 14.24
N GLN A 39 0.98 10.88 12.99
CA GLN A 39 0.26 9.75 12.40
C GLN A 39 1.24 8.61 12.13
N THR A 40 0.92 7.43 12.64
CA THR A 40 1.69 6.20 12.43
C THR A 40 1.52 5.66 11.00
N LEU A 41 2.39 4.75 10.58
CA LEU A 41 2.22 4.05 9.29
C LEU A 41 0.96 3.19 9.26
N GLY A 42 0.58 2.60 10.39
CA GLY A 42 -0.66 1.81 10.49
C GLY A 42 -1.90 2.66 10.23
N GLU A 43 -1.96 3.86 10.81
CA GLU A 43 -3.08 4.79 10.58
C GLU A 43 -3.16 5.28 9.13
N LEU A 44 -2.02 5.48 8.45
CA LEU A 44 -2.02 5.79 7.01
C LEU A 44 -2.56 4.63 6.17
N VAL A 45 -2.17 3.40 6.50
CA VAL A 45 -2.64 2.21 5.78
C VAL A 45 -4.15 2.03 5.96
N ASP A 46 -4.67 2.25 7.17
CA ASP A 46 -6.11 2.19 7.44
C ASP A 46 -6.87 3.27 6.65
N GLU A 47 -6.30 4.47 6.51
CA GLU A 47 -6.86 5.52 5.66
C GLU A 47 -6.88 5.13 4.18
N TYR A 48 -5.78 4.60 3.64
CA TYR A 48 -5.74 4.12 2.25
C TYR A 48 -6.72 2.99 1.99
N VAL A 49 -6.86 2.04 2.92
CA VAL A 49 -7.87 0.97 2.82
C VAL A 49 -9.28 1.51 2.90
N GLY A 50 -9.52 2.56 3.69
CA GLY A 50 -10.81 3.24 3.79
C GLY A 50 -11.19 4.00 2.51
N GLN A 51 -10.20 4.62 1.86
CA GLN A 51 -10.38 5.35 0.60
C GLN A 51 -10.50 4.41 -0.60
N ASP A 52 -9.72 3.33 -0.61
CA ASP A 52 -9.64 2.38 -1.72
C ASP A 52 -9.82 0.93 -1.24
N ALA A 53 -11.04 0.64 -0.78
CA ALA A 53 -11.39 -0.68 -0.27
C ALA A 53 -11.29 -1.79 -1.34
N VAL A 54 -11.31 -1.44 -2.63
CA VAL A 54 -11.13 -2.38 -3.74
C VAL A 54 -9.70 -2.92 -3.76
N HIS A 55 -8.72 -2.08 -3.41
CA HIS A 55 -7.31 -2.42 -3.35
C HIS A 55 -6.82 -2.80 -1.95
N LYS A 56 -7.73 -3.07 -1.00
CA LYS A 56 -7.38 -3.42 0.39
C LYS A 56 -6.27 -4.47 0.51
N ASN A 57 -6.36 -5.55 -0.26
CA ASN A 57 -5.35 -6.62 -0.20
C ASN A 57 -4.00 -6.18 -0.77
N ASP A 58 -4.00 -5.37 -1.84
CA ASP A 58 -2.79 -4.82 -2.43
C ASP A 58 -2.08 -3.87 -1.45
N ILE A 59 -2.85 -2.98 -0.82
CA ILE A 59 -2.37 -2.01 0.18
C ILE A 59 -1.75 -2.73 1.39
N LEU A 60 -2.41 -3.76 1.92
CA LEU A 60 -1.90 -4.54 3.05
C LEU A 60 -0.63 -5.32 2.70
N THR A 61 -0.51 -5.78 1.44
CA THR A 61 0.72 -6.43 0.97
C THR A 61 1.86 -5.42 0.83
N ALA A 62 1.61 -4.27 0.23
CA ALA A 62 2.57 -3.19 0.13
C ALA A 62 3.10 -2.78 1.51
N TYR A 63 2.21 -2.62 2.50
CA TYR A 63 2.59 -2.33 3.88
C TYR A 63 3.51 -3.39 4.49
N LYS A 64 3.19 -4.67 4.32
CA LYS A 64 4.04 -5.77 4.82
C LYS A 64 5.43 -5.76 4.17
N ASN A 65 5.51 -5.50 2.87
CA ASN A 65 6.78 -5.44 2.16
C ASN A 65 7.64 -4.28 2.67
N VAL A 66 7.07 -3.09 2.80
CA VAL A 66 7.76 -1.92 3.37
C VAL A 66 8.21 -2.19 4.81
N MET A 67 7.35 -2.75 5.66
CA MET A 67 7.71 -3.10 7.04
C MET A 67 8.85 -4.11 7.11
N LYS A 68 8.86 -5.11 6.22
CA LYS A 68 9.94 -6.08 6.11
C LYS A 68 11.27 -5.41 5.73
N GLU A 69 11.24 -4.51 4.74
CA GLU A 69 12.44 -3.75 4.33
C GLU A 69 12.99 -2.88 5.48
N LEU A 70 12.12 -2.28 6.29
CA LEU A 70 12.53 -1.46 7.44
C LEU A 70 13.14 -2.28 8.59
N MET A 71 12.73 -3.54 8.76
CA MET A 71 13.21 -4.40 9.83
C MET A 71 14.51 -5.16 9.50
N GLY A 72 14.88 -5.26 8.21
CA GLY A 72 16.07 -5.98 7.74
C GLY A 72 15.81 -7.43 7.39
#